data_AF-X1IHI6-F1
#
_entry.id   AF-X1IHI6-F1
#
_cell.length_a   1.000
_cell.length_b   1.000
_cell.length_c   1.000
_cell.angle_alpha   90.00
_cell.angle_beta   90.00
_cell.angle_gamma   90.00
#
_symmetry.space_group_name_H-M   'P 1'
#
loop_
_entity.id
_entity.type
_entity.pdbx_description
1 polymer ?
#
loop_
_entity_poly.entity_id
_entity_poly.type
_entity_poly.pdbx_seq_one_letter_code
_entity_poly.pdbx_strand_id
1 'polypeptide(L)'
;ENATVEASRNAVLMTKRAGIKVWGYFIIGLPGETHETVKETSRFARSLPLDIVNFAVGAPYPGTVFYKQAVENKWLESTEWEDFDQNYSAIVSYPGLSSKEIMQGIKRCYIEWFCRPRGLWVFLKGMNSWENVLMMMRLAISHLAIKKSAESCSR
;
A
#
# COMPACT_ATOMS: atom_id res chain seq x y z
N GLU A 1 -24.51 2.87 -11.29
CA GLU A 1 -24.42 2.06 -10.06
C GLU A 1 -23.11 2.38 -9.37
N ASN A 2 -23.17 2.89 -8.13
CA ASN A 2 -21.96 3.19 -7.37
C ASN A 2 -21.52 1.94 -6.61
N ALA A 3 -20.23 1.59 -6.68
CA ALA A 3 -19.67 0.51 -5.88
C ALA A 3 -19.72 0.89 -4.40
N THR A 4 -20.48 0.16 -3.58
CA THR A 4 -20.55 0.37 -2.13
C THR A 4 -19.50 -0.47 -1.39
N VAL A 5 -19.24 -0.10 -0.14
CA VAL A 5 -18.34 -0.84 0.76
C VAL A 5 -18.86 -2.27 0.99
N GLU A 6 -20.17 -2.44 1.13
CA GLU A 6 -20.85 -3.72 1.26
C GLU A 6 -20.75 -4.56 -0.01
N ALA A 7 -20.91 -3.94 -1.19
CA ALA A 7 -20.72 -4.64 -2.46
C ALA A 7 -19.29 -5.18 -2.59
N SER A 8 -18.29 -4.38 -2.21
CA SER A 8 -16.88 -4.79 -2.17
C SER A 8 -16.65 -5.96 -1.20
N ARG A 9 -17.26 -5.92 0.00
CA ARG A 9 -17.20 -7.01 0.97
C ARG A 9 -17.81 -8.30 0.41
N ASN A 10 -18.98 -8.21 -0.21
CA ASN A 10 -19.67 -9.36 -0.80
C ASN A 10 -18.87 -9.99 -1.93
N ALA A 11 -18.28 -9.17 -2.82
CA ALA A 11 -17.40 -9.64 -3.88
C ALA A 11 -16.21 -10.42 -3.30
N VAL A 12 -15.54 -9.88 -2.27
CA VAL A 12 -14.43 -10.58 -1.59
C VAL A 12 -14.89 -11.93 -1.03
N LEU A 13 -16.04 -11.99 -0.35
CA LEU A 13 -16.56 -13.22 0.24
C LEU A 13 -16.90 -14.27 -0.84
N MET A 14 -17.53 -13.86 -1.94
CA MET A 14 -17.83 -14.75 -3.06
C MET A 14 -16.56 -15.31 -3.69
N THR A 15 -15.56 -14.46 -3.96
CA THR A 15 -14.27 -14.86 -4.52
C THR A 15 -13.54 -15.85 -3.61
N LYS A 16 -13.57 -15.63 -2.29
CA LYS A 16 -12.99 -16.59 -1.33
C LYS A 16 -13.75 -17.91 -1.27
N ARG A 17 -15.08 -17.92 -1.38
CA ARG A 17 -15.88 -19.16 -1.45
C ARG A 17 -15.56 -19.98 -2.70
N ALA A 18 -15.22 -19.32 -3.80
CA ALA A 18 -14.77 -19.97 -5.02
C ALA A 18 -13.31 -20.49 -4.97
N GLY A 19 -12.60 -20.29 -3.86
CA GLY A 19 -11.20 -20.72 -3.71
C GLY A 19 -10.18 -19.82 -4.42
N ILE A 20 -10.60 -18.65 -4.91
CA ILE A 20 -9.74 -17.71 -5.63
C ILE A 20 -9.00 -16.82 -4.62
N LYS A 21 -7.72 -16.53 -4.91
CA LYS A 21 -6.91 -15.61 -4.09
C LYS A 21 -7.39 -14.17 -4.29
N VAL A 22 -7.52 -13.43 -3.20
CA VAL A 22 -7.98 -12.05 -3.19
C VAL A 22 -6.85 -11.11 -2.81
N TRP A 23 -6.58 -10.16 -3.70
CA TRP A 23 -5.72 -9.01 -3.44
C TRP A 23 -6.59 -7.78 -3.15
N GLY A 24 -6.51 -7.25 -1.93
CA GLY A 24 -7.13 -5.98 -1.59
C GLY A 24 -6.17 -4.82 -1.84
N TYR A 25 -6.58 -3.88 -2.69
CA TYR A 25 -5.82 -2.67 -2.99
C TYR A 25 -6.58 -1.46 -2.42
N PHE A 26 -5.92 -0.70 -1.55
CA PHE A 26 -6.47 0.47 -0.88
C PHE A 26 -5.59 1.67 -1.18
N ILE A 27 -6.19 2.81 -1.46
CA ILE A 27 -5.49 4.06 -1.71
C ILE A 27 -5.68 4.96 -0.48
N ILE A 28 -4.60 5.54 0.01
CA ILE A 28 -4.57 6.47 1.15
C ILE A 28 -3.90 7.77 0.71
N GLY A 29 -4.45 8.90 1.12
CA GLY A 29 -3.96 10.23 0.76
C GLY A 29 -4.66 10.81 -0.47
N LEU A 30 -5.94 10.50 -0.64
CA LEU A 30 -6.78 11.20 -1.63
C LEU A 30 -7.32 12.53 -1.06
N PRO A 31 -7.76 13.48 -1.91
CA PRO A 31 -8.35 14.73 -1.43
C PRO A 31 -9.54 14.48 -0.50
N GLY A 32 -9.51 15.11 0.68
CA GLY A 32 -10.55 14.97 1.71
C GLY A 32 -10.33 13.82 2.71
N GLU A 33 -9.24 13.06 2.57
CA GLU A 33 -8.82 12.05 3.55
C GLU A 33 -8.44 12.70 4.89
N THR A 34 -8.82 12.05 6.00
CA THR A 34 -8.47 12.45 7.37
C THR A 34 -7.83 11.30 8.13
N HIS A 35 -7.25 11.59 9.29
CA HIS A 35 -6.73 10.54 10.19
C HIS A 35 -7.80 9.49 10.55
N GLU A 36 -9.06 9.90 10.63
CA GLU A 36 -10.20 9.04 10.95
C GLU A 36 -10.54 8.13 9.76
N THR A 37 -10.57 8.66 8.54
CA THR A 37 -10.85 7.84 7.34
C THR A 37 -9.74 6.83 7.09
N VAL A 38 -8.47 7.18 7.33
CA VAL A 38 -7.36 6.23 7.25
C VAL A 38 -7.54 5.06 8.24
N LYS A 39 -7.99 5.35 9.47
CA LYS A 39 -8.31 4.31 10.47
C LYS A 39 -9.50 3.46 10.02
N GLU A 40 -10.51 4.05 9.38
CA GLU A 40 -11.65 3.33 8.82
C GLU A 40 -11.21 2.37 7.71
N THR A 41 -10.35 2.82 6.80
CA THR A 41 -9.73 2.01 5.75
C THR A 41 -8.95 0.84 6.34
N SER A 42 -8.13 1.07 7.38
CA SER A 42 -7.43 -0.01 8.09
C SER A 42 -8.41 -1.03 8.68
N ARG A 43 -9.43 -0.56 9.40
CA ARG A 43 -10.46 -1.43 10.01
C ARG A 43 -11.17 -2.26 8.95
N PHE A 44 -11.55 -1.65 7.82
CA PHE A 44 -12.22 -2.33 6.73
C PHE A 44 -11.30 -3.41 6.11
N ALA A 45 -10.07 -3.05 5.74
CA ALA A 45 -9.10 -3.98 5.17
C ALA A 45 -8.83 -5.19 6.08
N ARG A 46 -8.72 -4.97 7.39
CA ARG A 46 -8.53 -6.02 8.40
C ARG A 46 -9.73 -6.94 8.57
N SER A 47 -10.94 -6.41 8.37
CA SER A 47 -12.19 -7.18 8.46
C SER A 47 -12.39 -8.14 7.28
N LEU A 48 -11.63 -7.97 6.20
CA LEU A 48 -11.76 -8.77 4.98
C LEU A 48 -10.83 -9.99 5.00
N PRO A 49 -11.27 -11.13 4.44
CA PRO A 49 -10.48 -12.36 4.32
C PRO A 49 -9.47 -12.29 3.16
N LEU A 50 -8.67 -11.23 3.09
CA LEU A 50 -7.69 -10.99 2.02
C LEU A 50 -6.47 -11.91 2.13
N ASP A 51 -5.93 -12.34 0.98
CA ASP A 51 -4.69 -13.11 0.89
C ASP A 51 -3.47 -12.19 0.73
N ILE A 52 -3.64 -11.07 0.04
CA ILE A 52 -2.62 -10.03 -0.15
C ILE A 52 -3.29 -8.67 0.08
N VAL A 53 -2.56 -7.73 0.69
CA VAL A 53 -3.00 -6.34 0.84
C VAL A 53 -1.94 -5.40 0.27
N ASN A 54 -2.39 -4.34 -0.39
CA ASN A 54 -1.56 -3.18 -0.72
C ASN A 54 -2.24 -1.91 -0.25
N PHE A 55 -1.55 -1.12 0.57
CA PHE A 55 -1.92 0.24 0.93
C PHE A 55 -1.03 1.18 0.14
N ALA A 56 -1.57 1.73 -0.95
CA ALA A 56 -0.90 2.63 -1.86
C ALA A 56 -1.15 4.09 -1.49
N VAL A 57 -0.20 4.95 -1.82
CA VAL A 57 -0.33 6.39 -1.72
C VAL A 57 -1.14 6.92 -2.90
N GLY A 58 -2.02 7.89 -2.65
CA GLY A 58 -2.64 8.71 -3.68
C GLY A 58 -1.61 9.59 -4.38
N ALA A 59 -1.05 9.11 -5.50
CA ALA A 59 -0.12 9.87 -6.32
C ALA A 59 -0.88 10.72 -7.38
N PRO A 60 -0.79 12.06 -7.34
CA PRO A 60 -1.45 12.93 -8.31
C PRO A 60 -0.66 12.97 -9.63
N TYR A 61 -0.87 12.03 -10.55
CA TYR A 61 -0.12 12.02 -11.82
C TYR A 61 -0.46 13.20 -12.74
N PRO A 62 0.52 13.81 -13.43
CA PRO A 62 0.29 14.89 -14.40
C PRO A 62 -0.79 14.52 -15.43
N GLY A 63 -1.73 15.45 -15.66
CA GLY A 63 -2.87 15.25 -16.55
C GLY A 63 -4.13 14.68 -15.88
N THR A 64 -4.05 14.18 -14.65
CA THR A 64 -5.24 13.73 -13.89
C THR A 64 -6.00 14.89 -13.26
N VAL A 65 -7.29 14.69 -12.96
CA VAL A 65 -8.09 15.65 -12.18
C VAL A 65 -7.46 15.88 -10.81
N PHE A 66 -6.93 14.82 -10.19
CA PHE A 66 -6.26 14.90 -8.90
C PHE A 66 -5.02 15.81 -8.96
N TYR A 67 -4.21 15.72 -10.01
CA TYR A 67 -3.08 16.63 -10.20
C TYR A 67 -3.50 18.09 -10.35
N LYS A 68 -4.55 18.36 -11.14
CA LYS A 68 -5.08 19.73 -11.27
C LYS A 68 -5.48 20.30 -9.91
N GLN A 69 -6.22 19.53 -9.12
CA GLN A 69 -6.60 19.93 -7.76
C GLN A 69 -5.38 20.14 -6.85
N ALA A 70 -4.38 19.26 -6.93
CA ALA A 70 -3.17 19.38 -6.11
C ALA A 70 -2.35 20.63 -6.44
N VAL A 71 -2.27 21.01 -7.73
CA VAL A 71 -1.62 22.25 -8.17
C VAL A 71 -2.43 23.48 -7.74
N GLU A 72 -3.73 23.50 -8.02
CA GLU A 72 -4.63 24.63 -7.71
C GLU A 72 -4.65 24.96 -6.21
N ASN A 73 -4.66 23.92 -5.37
CA ASN A 73 -4.72 24.06 -3.91
C ASN A 73 -3.33 24.06 -3.23
N LYS A 74 -2.24 24.03 -4.02
CA LYS A 74 -0.85 24.03 -3.53
C LYS A 74 -0.55 22.89 -2.53
N TRP A 75 -1.06 21.69 -2.83
CA TRP A 75 -0.82 20.49 -2.01
C TRP A 75 0.49 19.78 -2.37
N LEU A 76 1.09 20.07 -3.51
CA LEU A 76 2.31 19.40 -3.98
C LEU A 76 3.55 19.91 -3.22
N GLU A 77 4.28 19.00 -2.59
CA GLU A 77 5.58 19.27 -1.93
C GLU A 77 6.76 19.17 -2.91
N SER A 78 6.62 18.39 -4.00
CA SER A 78 7.62 18.21 -5.05
C SER A 78 6.95 18.09 -6.42
N THR A 79 7.70 18.41 -7.47
CA THR A 79 7.30 18.25 -8.88
C THR A 79 8.22 17.31 -9.66
N GLU A 80 9.21 16.71 -9.00
CA GLU A 80 10.13 15.77 -9.64
C GLU A 80 9.41 14.46 -9.99
N TRP A 81 9.68 13.92 -11.18
CA TRP A 81 8.98 12.74 -11.70
C TRP A 81 9.19 11.50 -10.84
N GLU A 82 10.39 11.37 -10.26
CA GLU A 82 10.79 10.27 -9.39
C GLU A 82 9.97 10.21 -8.09
N ASP A 83 9.38 11.32 -7.68
CA ASP A 83 8.60 11.40 -6.44
C ASP A 83 7.14 10.97 -6.65
N PHE A 84 6.66 10.81 -7.89
CA PHE A 84 5.31 10.31 -8.20
C PHE A 84 5.22 8.78 -8.10
N ASP A 85 5.51 8.24 -6.92
CA ASP A 85 5.38 6.81 -6.62
C ASP A 85 4.17 6.53 -5.71
N GLN A 86 3.54 5.38 -5.92
CA GLN A 86 2.41 4.89 -5.14
C GLN A 86 2.85 4.07 -3.92
N ASN A 87 4.13 3.70 -3.81
CA ASN A 87 4.59 2.75 -2.80
C ASN A 87 5.50 3.37 -1.72
N TYR A 88 6.34 4.35 -2.08
CA TYR A 88 7.43 4.81 -1.22
C TYR A 88 7.41 6.31 -0.89
N SER A 89 6.68 7.14 -1.65
CA SER A 89 6.62 8.60 -1.43
C SER A 89 5.18 9.12 -1.43
N ALA A 90 4.91 10.07 -0.53
CA ALA A 90 3.74 10.92 -0.59
C ALA A 90 4.19 12.33 -0.92
N ILE A 91 3.74 12.85 -2.05
CA ILE A 91 4.05 14.21 -2.51
C ILE A 91 2.95 15.22 -2.20
N VAL A 92 1.82 14.75 -1.66
CA VAL A 92 0.67 15.56 -1.30
C VAL A 92 0.65 15.86 0.19
N SER A 93 0.36 17.11 0.52
CA SER A 93 0.21 17.62 1.88
C SER A 93 -1.08 18.43 1.98
N TYR A 94 -1.95 18.04 2.92
CA TYR A 94 -3.22 18.70 3.17
C TYR A 94 -3.15 19.50 4.48
N PRO A 95 -3.97 20.57 4.64
CA PRO A 95 -3.97 21.40 5.85
C PRO A 95 -4.15 20.67 7.20
N GLY A 96 -4.71 19.45 7.19
CA GLY A 96 -4.89 18.61 8.39
C GLY A 96 -4.30 17.21 8.27
N LEU A 97 -3.53 16.93 7.21
CA LEU A 97 -2.90 15.63 6.96
C LEU A 97 -1.67 15.82 6.06
N SER A 98 -0.50 15.88 6.68
CA SER A 98 0.78 16.05 5.97
C SER A 98 1.20 14.79 5.23
N SER A 99 2.07 14.94 4.23
CA SER A 99 2.71 13.82 3.50
C SER A 99 3.31 12.77 4.45
N LYS A 100 3.98 13.23 5.50
CA LYS A 100 4.57 12.39 6.54
C LYS A 100 3.52 11.62 7.34
N GLU A 101 2.40 12.25 7.70
CA GLU A 101 1.29 11.60 8.41
C GLU A 101 0.59 10.55 7.54
N ILE A 102 0.45 10.81 6.23
CA ILE A 102 -0.05 9.84 5.24
C ILE A 102 0.83 8.58 5.26
N MET A 103 2.15 8.76 5.13
CA MET A 103 3.10 7.63 5.14
C MET A 103 3.11 6.88 6.47
N GLN A 104 2.99 7.59 7.60
CA GLN A 104 2.84 6.96 8.91
C GLN A 104 1.54 6.17 9.03
N GLY A 105 0.44 6.70 8.47
CA GLY A 105 -0.86 6.03 8.37
C GLY A 105 -0.78 4.73 7.59
N ILE A 106 -0.16 4.76 6.40
CA ILE A 106 0.08 3.57 5.56
C ILE A 106 0.93 2.54 6.31
N LYS A 107 2.03 2.97 6.93
CA LYS A 107 2.88 2.09 7.76
C LYS A 107 2.07 1.43 8.88
N ARG A 108 1.21 2.20 9.56
CA ARG A 108 0.33 1.68 10.61
C ARG A 108 -0.67 0.67 10.06
N CYS A 109 -1.28 0.94 8.91
CA CYS A 109 -2.20 0.00 8.24
C CYS A 109 -1.53 -1.35 7.96
N TYR A 110 -0.29 -1.33 7.44
CA TYR A 110 0.49 -2.55 7.24
C TYR A 110 0.77 -3.30 8.54
N ILE A 111 1.28 -2.63 9.57
CA ILE A 111 1.57 -3.24 10.87
C ILE A 111 0.31 -3.89 11.44
N GLU A 112 -0.81 -3.16 11.48
CA GLU A 112 -2.07 -3.67 12.01
C GLU A 112 -2.63 -4.85 11.22
N TRP A 113 -2.41 -4.88 9.89
CA TRP A 113 -2.85 -5.98 9.03
C TRP A 113 -1.95 -7.21 9.12
N PHE A 114 -0.64 -7.07 9.29
CA PHE A 114 0.28 -8.20 9.41
C PHE A 114 0.32 -8.79 10.82
N CYS A 115 0.23 -7.96 11.86
CA CYS A 115 0.33 -8.41 13.26
C CYS A 115 -0.93 -9.12 13.79
N ARG A 116 -2.02 -9.24 13.01
CA ARG A 116 -3.19 -10.05 13.40
C ARG A 116 -2.89 -11.55 13.24
N PRO A 117 -3.43 -12.43 14.12
CA PRO A 117 -3.23 -13.88 14.02
C PRO A 117 -3.54 -14.45 12.62
N ARG A 118 -4.61 -13.94 11.98
CA ARG A 118 -4.98 -14.34 10.62
C ARG A 118 -4.00 -13.83 9.55
N GLY A 119 -3.47 -12.61 9.70
CA GLY A 119 -2.49 -12.05 8.76
C GLY A 119 -1.18 -12.82 8.81
N LEU A 120 -0.70 -13.10 10.03
CA LEU A 120 0.44 -13.98 10.25
C LEU A 120 0.20 -15.38 9.67
N TRP A 121 -0.97 -15.96 9.85
CA TRP A 121 -1.29 -17.27 9.28
C TRP A 121 -1.33 -17.28 7.74
N VAL A 122 -1.85 -16.23 7.11
CA VAL A 122 -1.81 -16.06 5.65
C VAL A 122 -0.36 -15.95 5.17
N PHE A 123 0.46 -15.17 5.86
CA PHE A 123 1.90 -15.03 5.57
C PHE A 123 2.62 -16.39 5.69
N LEU A 124 2.45 -17.10 6.81
CA LEU A 124 3.02 -18.42 7.04
C LEU A 124 2.53 -19.43 5.99
N LYS A 125 1.25 -19.42 5.62
CA LYS A 125 0.74 -20.25 4.54
C LYS A 125 1.37 -19.95 3.18
N GLY A 126 1.69 -18.69 2.91
CA GLY A 126 2.44 -18.30 1.71
C GLY A 126 3.86 -18.87 1.67
N MET A 127 4.45 -19.12 2.85
CA MET A 127 5.77 -19.73 3.02
C MET A 127 5.76 -21.27 2.94
N ASN A 128 4.61 -21.90 2.68
CA ASN A 128 4.51 -23.38 2.67
C ASN A 128 5.13 -24.06 1.44
N SER A 129 5.68 -23.31 0.48
CA SER A 129 6.49 -23.88 -0.60
C SER A 129 7.97 -23.64 -0.31
N TRP A 130 8.75 -24.71 -0.19
CA TRP A 130 10.20 -24.68 -0.09
C TRP A 130 10.85 -23.86 -1.21
N GLU A 131 10.22 -23.83 -2.39
CA GLU A 131 10.63 -23.02 -3.54
C GLU A 131 10.48 -21.52 -3.28
N ASN A 132 9.42 -21.08 -2.61
CA ASN A 132 9.21 -19.67 -2.24
C ASN A 132 10.25 -19.22 -1.22
N VAL A 133 10.59 -20.09 -0.26
CA VAL A 133 11.64 -19.83 0.73
C VAL A 133 13.00 -19.71 0.06
N LEU A 134 13.33 -20.62 -0.86
CA LEU A 134 14.57 -20.58 -1.64
C LEU A 134 14.66 -19.36 -2.56
N MET A 135 13.55 -18.99 -3.20
CA MET A 135 13.47 -17.78 -4.03
C MET A 135 13.71 -16.52 -3.20
N MET A 136 13.07 -16.41 -2.04
CA MET A 136 13.27 -15.29 -1.10
C MET A 136 14.72 -15.22 -0.61
N MET A 137 15.33 -16.36 -0.26
CA MET A 137 16.74 -16.43 0.13
C MET A 137 17.66 -16.00 -1.03
N ARG A 138 17.39 -16.44 -2.25
CA ARG A 138 18.16 -16.04 -3.44
C ARG A 138 18.03 -14.54 -3.73
N LEU A 139 16.82 -13.99 -3.64
CA LEU A 139 16.59 -12.56 -3.79
C LEU A 139 17.30 -11.76 -2.70
N ALA A 140 17.22 -12.19 -1.44
CA ALA A 140 17.95 -11.56 -0.34
C ALA A 140 19.47 -11.60 -0.57
N ILE A 141 20.03 -12.75 -0.96
CA ILE A 141 21.47 -12.89 -1.30
C ILE A 141 21.83 -11.99 -2.49
N SER A 142 21.00 -11.92 -3.53
CA SER A 142 21.24 -11.07 -4.70
C SER A 142 21.26 -9.58 -4.33
N HIS A 143 20.34 -9.11 -3.48
CA HIS A 143 20.29 -7.72 -3.04
C HIS A 143 21.46 -7.37 -2.11
N LEU A 144 21.91 -8.32 -1.27
CA LEU A 144 23.11 -8.16 -0.45
C LEU A 144 24.40 -8.15 -1.31
N ALA A 145 24.45 -8.95 -2.38
CA ALA A 145 25.58 -8.98 -3.31
C ALA A 145 25.64 -7.72 -4.18
N ILE A 146 24.50 -7.21 -4.65
CA ILE A 146 24.39 -5.95 -5.40
C ILE A 146 24.82 -4.77 -4.52
N LYS A 147 24.45 -4.75 -3.23
CA LYS A 147 24.88 -3.71 -2.30
C LYS A 147 26.40 -3.65 -2.13
N LYS A 148 27.07 -4.81 -2.09
CA LYS A 148 28.54 -4.90 -2.08
C LYS A 148 29.19 -4.38 -3.37
N SER A 149 28.55 -4.55 -4.53
CA SER A 149 29.06 -4.04 -5.81
C SER A 149 28.83 -2.54 -6.00
N ALA A 150 27.74 -1.99 -5.44
CA ALA A 150 27.46 -0.56 -5.48
C ALA A 150 28.43 0.23 -4.58
N GLU A 151 28.82 -0.33 -3.42
CA GLU A 151 29.80 0.26 -2.50
C GLU A 151 31.25 0.21 -3.02
N SER A 152 31.58 -0.68 -3.97
CA SER A 152 32.92 -0.72 -4.59
C SER A 152 33.09 0.19 -5.80
N CYS A 153 32.00 0.70 -6.38
CA CYS A 153 32.02 1.58 -7.55
C CYS A 153 32.03 3.08 -7.17
N SER A 154 31.89 3.39 -5.87
CA SER A 154 31.94 4.75 -5.31
C SER A 154 33.24 5.05 -4.55
N ARG A 155 34.33 4.34 -4.85
CA ARG A 155 35.70 4.63 -4.39
C ARG A 155 36.64 4.86 -5.57
#